data_AF-A0A1B9XXG3-F1
#
_entry.id   AF-A0A1B9XXG3-F1
#
_cell.length_a   1.000
_cell.length_b   1.000
_cell.length_c   1.000
_cell.angle_alpha   90.00
_cell.angle_beta   90.00
_cell.angle_gamma   90.00
#
_symmetry.space_group_name_H-M   'P 1'
#
loop_
_entity.id
_entity.type
_entity.pdbx_description
1 polymer ?
#
loop_
_entity_poly.entity_id
_entity_poly.type
_entity_poly.pdbx_seq_one_letter_code
_entity_poly.pdbx_strand_id
1 'polypeptide(L)' 'MEMTIENIELLYTPYTKKLLINYVSIQYQEEADYSDESLKIELIWLHENNELDQLILAEYLSCEARQIA' A
#
# COMPACT_ATOMS: atom_id res chain seq x y z
N MET A 1 -6.10 -22.44 6.03
CA MET A 1 -5.38 -21.18 6.28
C MET A 1 -6.36 -20.24 6.94
N GLU A 2 -5.96 -19.60 8.03
CA GLU A 2 -6.82 -18.61 8.69
C GLU A 2 -6.94 -17.37 7.79
N MET A 3 -8.16 -16.82 7.66
CA MET A 3 -8.40 -15.64 6.83
C MET A 3 -8.04 -14.37 7.60
N THR A 4 -6.74 -14.18 7.85
CA THR A 4 -6.19 -13.00 8.52
C THR A 4 -5.22 -12.28 7.59
N ILE A 5 -5.00 -10.98 7.85
CA ILE A 5 -4.18 -10.15 6.96
C ILE A 5 -2.69 -10.54 6.99
N GLU A 6 -2.21 -11.10 8.11
CA GLU A 6 -0.82 -11.53 8.28
C GLU A 6 -0.48 -12.72 7.35
N ASN A 7 -1.49 -13.51 6.98
CA ASN A 7 -1.36 -14.64 6.07
C ASN A 7 -1.45 -14.23 4.59
N ILE A 8 -1.62 -12.95 4.27
CA ILE A 8 -1.66 -12.48 2.88
C ILE A 8 -0.29 -12.66 2.21
N GLU A 9 -0.31 -13.04 0.94
CA GLU A 9 0.86 -13.06 0.08
C GLU A 9 0.61 -12.09 -1.08
N LEU A 10 1.42 -11.02 -1.15
CA LEU A 10 1.23 -9.94 -2.12
C LEU A 10 1.32 -10.40 -3.57
N LEU A 11 2.01 -11.52 -3.83
CA LEU A 11 2.04 -12.19 -5.13
C LEU A 11 0.64 -12.50 -5.67
N TYR A 12 -0.29 -12.87 -4.79
CA TYR A 12 -1.66 -13.22 -5.18
C TYR A 12 -2.63 -12.04 -5.10
N THR A 13 -2.18 -10.86 -4.66
CA THR A 13 -3.00 -9.64 -4.54
C THR A 13 -2.31 -8.45 -5.24
N PRO A 14 -2.14 -8.50 -6.57
CA PRO A 14 -1.35 -7.50 -7.30
C PRO A 14 -1.92 -6.08 -7.21
N TYR A 15 -3.24 -5.92 -7.07
CA TYR A 15 -3.86 -4.61 -6.89
C TYR A 15 -3.57 -4.02 -5.51
N THR A 16 -3.61 -4.83 -4.45
CA THR A 16 -3.17 -4.41 -3.12
C THR A 16 -1.70 -4.00 -3.13
N LYS A 17 -0.84 -4.78 -3.80
CA LYS A 17 0.58 -4.42 -3.96
C LYS A 17 0.75 -3.06 -4.64
N LYS A 18 -0.03 -2.77 -5.69
CA LYS A 18 0.00 -1.46 -6.36
C LYS A 18 -0.44 -0.32 -5.44
N LEU A 19 -1.50 -0.51 -4.65
CA LEU A 19 -1.95 0.48 -3.67
C LEU A 19 -0.88 0.77 -2.62
N LEU A 20 -0.23 -0.28 -2.10
CA LEU A 20 0.87 -0.15 -1.15
C LEU A 20 2.05 0.61 -1.77
N ILE A 21 2.43 0.31 -3.01
CA ILE A 21 3.49 1.04 -3.73
C ILE A 21 3.16 2.53 -3.85
N ASN A 22 1.94 2.88 -4.23
CA ASN A 22 1.51 4.28 -4.29
C ASN A 22 1.62 4.96 -2.93
N TYR A 23 1.16 4.27 -1.88
CA TYR A 23 1.23 4.77 -0.51
C TYR A 23 2.67 5.01 -0.05
N VAL A 24 3.54 4.00 -0.12
CA VAL A 24 4.93 4.12 0.34
C VAL A 24 5.73 5.13 -0.48
N SER A 25 5.44 5.25 -1.79
CA SER A 25 6.06 6.26 -2.65
C SER A 25 5.71 7.68 -2.20
N ILE A 26 4.46 7.93 -1.81
CA ILE A 26 4.02 9.24 -1.32
C ILE A 26 4.60 9.54 0.07
N GLN A 27 4.59 8.55 0.98
CA GLN A 27 5.01 8.75 2.37
C GLN A 27 6.53 8.89 2.53
N TYR A 28 7.29 8.03 1.85
CA TYR A 28 8.73 7.90 2.07
C TYR A 28 9.57 8.48 0.93
N GLN A 29 8.97 8.79 -0.22
CA GLN A 29 9.63 9.43 -1.36
C GLN A 29 10.92 8.69 -1.78
N GLU A 30 12.08 9.35 -1.67
CA GLU A 30 13.39 8.79 -2.04
C GLU A 30 13.83 7.62 -1.12
N GLU A 31 13.26 7.52 0.08
CA GLU A 31 13.57 6.46 1.06
C GLU A 31 12.61 5.26 0.95
N ALA A 32 11.70 5.26 -0.03
CA ALA A 32 10.70 4.20 -0.17
C ALA A 32 11.33 2.84 -0.54
N ASP A 33 11.01 1.82 0.27
CA ASP A 33 11.32 0.42 -0.02
C ASP A 33 10.08 -0.30 -0.60
N TYR A 34 10.26 -0.90 -1.78
CA TYR A 34 9.20 -1.58 -2.53
C TYR A 34 9.34 -3.11 -2.53
N SER A 35 10.22 -3.66 -1.70
CA SER A 35 10.31 -5.12 -1.49
C SER A 35 8.99 -5.69 -0.96
N ASP A 36 8.68 -6.94 -1.32
CA ASP A 36 7.42 -7.56 -0.88
C ASP A 36 7.36 -7.72 0.64
N GLU A 37 8.50 -7.95 1.28
CA GLU A 37 8.63 -7.98 2.74
C GLU A 37 8.24 -6.64 3.37
N SER A 38 8.80 -5.53 2.90
CA SER A 38 8.52 -4.19 3.44
C SER A 38 7.07 -3.76 3.16
N LEU A 39 6.55 -4.01 1.96
CA LEU A 39 5.15 -3.72 1.63
C LEU A 39 4.17 -4.55 2.48
N LYS A 40 4.51 -5.80 2.80
CA LYS A 40 3.68 -6.64 3.67
C LYS A 40 3.69 -6.12 5.11
N ILE A 41 4.84 -5.67 5.61
CA ILE A 41 4.95 -5.04 6.94
C ILE A 41 4.05 -3.81 7.00
N GLU A 42 4.09 -2.95 5.97
CA GLU A 42 3.24 -1.77 5.92
C GLU A 42 1.75 -2.08 5.87
N LEU A 43 1.35 -3.11 5.11
CA LEU A 43 -0.05 -3.54 5.07
C LEU A 43 -0.55 -3.98 6.46
N ILE A 44 0.27 -4.73 7.19
CA ILE A 44 -0.05 -5.17 8.55
C ILE A 44 -0.14 -3.96 9.49
N TRP A 45 0.83 -3.05 9.42
CA TRP A 45 0.85 -1.84 10.25
C TRP A 45 -0.39 -0.97 10.02
N LEU A 46 -0.78 -0.73 8.75
CA LEU A 46 -1.99 0.01 8.41
C LEU A 46 -3.26 -0.66 8.94
N HIS A 47 -3.34 -2.00 8.88
CA HIS A 47 -4.46 -2.74 9.43
C HIS A 47 -4.53 -2.65 10.96
N GLU A 48 -3.40 -2.84 11.65
CA GLU A 48 -3.32 -2.75 13.11
C GLU A 48 -3.69 -1.36 13.64
N ASN A 49 -3.37 -0.31 12.87
CA ASN A 49 -3.70 1.08 13.22
C ASN A 49 -5.06 1.56 12.66
N ASN A 50 -5.78 0.69 11.94
CA ASN A 50 -7.09 1.01 11.35
C ASN A 50 -7.02 2.14 10.29
N GLU A 51 -5.91 2.18 9.54
CA GLU A 51 -5.55 3.21 8.55
C GLU A 51 -5.52 2.68 7.10
N LEU A 52 -6.19 1.56 6.81
CA LEU A 52 -6.25 1.00 5.45
C LEU A 52 -6.88 1.95 4.41
N ASP A 53 -7.65 2.94 4.86
CA ASP A 53 -8.20 4.00 4.03
C ASP A 53 -7.11 4.90 3.41
N GLN A 54 -5.92 4.99 4.02
CA GLN A 54 -4.77 5.71 3.47
C GLN A 54 -4.35 5.18 2.10
N LEU A 55 -4.57 3.90 1.82
CA LEU A 55 -4.30 3.30 0.50
C LEU A 55 -5.17 3.92 -0.60
N ILE A 56 -6.44 4.21 -0.28
CA ILE A 56 -7.39 4.84 -1.20
C ILE A 56 -7.03 6.32 -1.40
N LEU A 57 -6.66 7.01 -0.31
CA LEU A 57 -6.22 8.40 -0.38
C LEU A 57 -4.93 8.55 -1.20
N ALA A 58 -3.98 7.62 -1.04
CA ALA A 58 -2.76 7.57 -1.82
C ALA A 58 -3.04 7.38 -3.31
N GLU A 59 -3.95 6.46 -3.68
CA GLU A 59 -4.38 6.28 -5.07
C GLU A 59 -5.04 7.54 -5.64
N TYR A 60 -5.88 8.22 -4.85
CA TYR A 60 -6.48 9.48 -5.25
C TYR A 60 -5.44 10.59 -5.46
N LEU A 61 -4.36 10.63 -4.68
CA LEU A 61 -3.27 11.62 -4.82
C LEU A 61 -2.34 11.30 -5.99
N SER A 62 -2.07 10.02 -6.26
CA SER A 62 -1.21 9.60 -7.37
C SER A 62 -1.93 9.60 -8.73
N CYS A 63 -3.24 9.84 -8.76
CA CYS A 63 -4.03 9.87 -9.99
C CYS A 63 -3.58 10.98 -10.96
N GLU A 64 -2.93 10.59 -12.06
CA GLU A 64 -2.45 11.49 -13.11
C GLU A 64 -3.54 12.41 -13.68
N ALA A 65 -4.79 11.93 -13.74
CA ALA A 65 -5.92 12.74 -14.20
C ALA A 65 -6.16 14.01 -13.33
N ARG A 66 -5.68 14.02 -12.07
CA ARG A 66 -5.71 15.22 -11.21
C ARG A 66 -4.53 16.16 -11.43
N GLN A 67 -3.42 15.68 -12.00
CA GLN A 67 -2.20 16.47 -12.16
C GLN A 67 -2.26 17.39 -13.40
N ILE A 68 -3.30 17.26 -14.23
CA ILE A 68 -3.52 18.06 -15.46
C ILE A 68 -4.60 19.15 -15.23
N ALA A 69 -5.05 19.39 -13.99
CA ALA A 69 -6.06 20.40 -13.65
C ALA A 69 -5.47 21.77 -13.29
#